data_AF-A0A2Z6PF03-F1
#
_entry.id   AF-A0A2Z6PF03-F1
#
_cell.length_a   1.000
_cell.length_b   1.000
_cell.length_c   1.000
_cell.angle_alpha   90.00
_cell.angle_beta   90.00
_cell.angle_gamma   90.00
#
_symmetry.space_group_name_H-M   'P 1'
#
loop_
_entity.id
_entity.type
_entity.pdbx_description
1 polymer ?
#
loop_
_entity_poly.entity_id
_entity_poly.type
_entity_poly.pdbx_seq_one_letter_code
_entity_poly.pdbx_strand_id
1 'polypeptide(L)' 'MERLKSFPGKVIHSTGFKNGKEFKDEHVLVVGSGNSGMEIALDLINNGAKTSIVVRSPEY' A
#
# COMPACT_ATOMS: atom_id res chain seq x y z
N MET A 1 10.25 -13.83 -4.28
CA MET A 1 9.69 -12.97 -5.34
C MET A 1 8.84 -13.72 -6.36
N GLU A 2 9.10 -15.00 -6.64
CA GLU A 2 8.40 -15.76 -7.69
C GLU A 2 6.86 -15.77 -7.54
N ARG A 3 6.36 -15.97 -6.32
CA ARG A 3 4.91 -15.91 -6.01
C ARG A 3 4.29 -14.50 -6.07
N LEU A 4 5.11 -13.46 -5.94
CA LEU A 4 4.63 -12.08 -6.03
C LEU A 4 4.39 -11.69 -7.50
N LYS A 5 5.17 -12.28 -8.43
CA LYS A 5 5.00 -12.10 -9.87
C LYS A 5 3.72 -12.74 -10.42
N SER A 6 3.20 -13.77 -9.75
CA SER A 6 1.93 -14.42 -10.11
C SER A 6 0.71 -13.75 -9.48
N PHE A 7 0.89 -12.71 -8.66
CA PHE A 7 -0.25 -11.98 -8.12
C PHE A 7 -0.94 -11.22 -9.26
N PRO A 8 -2.25 -11.42 -9.47
CA PRO A 8 -2.95 -10.81 -10.62
C PRO A 8 -3.16 -9.30 -10.46
N GLY A 9 -3.06 -8.77 -9.23
CA GLY A 9 -3.17 -7.35 -8.95
C GLY A 9 -1.86 -6.59 -9.12
N LYS A 10 -1.94 -5.26 -8.99
CA LYS A 10 -0.78 -4.38 -9.08
C LYS A 10 0.11 -4.51 -7.85
N VAL A 11 1.42 -4.65 -8.06
CA VAL A 11 2.43 -4.65 -6.99
C VAL A 11 3.39 -3.51 -7.23
N ILE A 12 3.54 -2.62 -6.24
CA ILE A 12 4.38 -1.41 -6.33
C ILE A 12 5.21 -1.30 -5.05
N HIS A 13 6.50 -1.00 -5.19
CA HIS A 13 7.34 -0.60 -4.07
C HIS A 13 7.12 0.89 -3.75
N SER A 14 7.27 1.32 -2.50
CA SER A 14 7.01 2.72 -2.08
C SER A 14 7.70 3.76 -2.96
N THR A 15 8.92 3.50 -3.42
CA THR A 15 9.68 4.39 -4.34
C THR A 15 9.01 4.60 -5.70
N GLY A 16 8.07 3.75 -6.09
CA GLY A 16 7.28 3.87 -7.32
C GLY A 16 5.84 4.33 -7.10
N PHE A 17 5.41 4.50 -5.85
CA PHE A 17 4.10 5.05 -5.54
C PHE A 17 4.07 6.55 -5.86
N LYS A 18 2.99 7.01 -6.51
CA LYS A 18 2.84 8.42 -6.90
C LYS A 18 1.74 9.13 -6.11
N ASN A 19 0.56 8.55 -6.07
CA ASN A 19 -0.57 8.99 -5.25
C ASN A 19 -1.69 7.94 -5.26
N GLY A 20 -2.64 8.07 -4.34
CA GLY A 20 -3.74 7.15 -4.10
C GLY A 20 -4.87 7.22 -5.12
N LYS A 21 -4.91 8.23 -6.01
CA LYS A 21 -6.04 8.45 -6.93
C LYS A 21 -6.30 7.27 -7.87
N GLU A 22 -5.25 6.54 -8.23
CA GLU A 22 -5.35 5.38 -9.11
C GLU A 22 -5.98 4.14 -8.43
N PHE A 23 -6.22 4.20 -7.11
CA PHE A 23 -6.73 3.08 -6.32
C PHE A 23 -8.11 3.35 -5.71
N LYS A 24 -8.84 4.34 -6.23
CA LYS A 24 -10.19 4.64 -5.75
C LYS A 24 -11.08 3.38 -5.84
N ASP A 25 -11.81 3.09 -4.78
CA ASP A 25 -12.71 1.94 -4.61
C ASP A 25 -12.03 0.54 -4.59
N GLU A 26 -10.71 0.49 -4.80
CA GLU A 26 -9.89 -0.72 -4.81
C GLU A 26 -9.50 -1.18 -3.39
N HIS A 27 -9.25 -2.48 -3.24
CA HIS A 27 -8.68 -3.04 -2.02
C HIS A 27 -7.15 -3.01 -2.10
N VAL A 28 -6.50 -2.26 -1.21
CA VAL A 28 -5.04 -2.06 -1.23
C VAL A 28 -4.41 -2.51 0.08
N LEU A 29 -3.39 -3.36 -0.03
CA LEU A 29 -2.57 -3.82 1.10
C LEU A 29 -1.23 -3.08 1.11
N VAL A 30 -1.00 -2.27 2.14
CA VAL A 30 0.31 -1.67 2.42
C VAL A 30 1.11 -2.62 3.31
N VAL A 31 2.31 -3.00 2.89
CA VAL A 31 3.20 -3.88 3.65
C VAL A 31 4.32 -3.05 4.26
N GLY A 32 4.32 -2.90 5.58
CA GLY A 32 5.26 -2.07 6.33
C GLY A 32 4.58 -0.85 6.98
N SER A 33 5.06 -0.48 8.16
CA SER A 33 4.45 0.52 9.05
C SER A 33 5.36 1.69 9.42
N GLY A 34 6.51 1.82 8.78
CA GLY A 34 7.34 3.02 8.91
C GLY A 34 6.73 4.22 8.19
N ASN A 35 7.42 5.37 8.24
CA ASN A 35 6.91 6.65 7.70
C ASN A 35 6.28 6.53 6.31
N SER A 36 7.00 5.94 5.35
CA SER A 36 6.48 5.78 3.98
C SER A 36 5.22 4.92 3.92
N GLY A 37 5.13 3.84 4.70
CA GLY A 37 3.95 2.98 4.72
C GLY A 37 2.72 3.72 5.25
N MET A 38 2.90 4.49 6.33
CA MET A 38 1.81 5.26 6.93
C MET A 38 1.36 6.43 6.04
N GLU A 39 2.28 7.18 5.44
CA GLU A 39 1.95 8.25 4.50
C GLU A 39 1.20 7.72 3.27
N ILE A 40 1.65 6.60 2.71
CA ILE A 40 0.97 5.95 1.58
C ILE A 40 -0.42 5.46 1.99
N ALA A 41 -0.56 4.84 3.16
CA ALA A 41 -1.84 4.37 3.65
C ALA A 41 -2.85 5.52 3.84
N LEU A 42 -2.37 6.66 4.35
CA LEU A 42 -3.16 7.88 4.52
C LEU A 42 -3.59 8.46 3.16
N ASP A 43 -2.67 8.55 2.20
CA ASP A 43 -3.01 9.05 0.86
C ASP A 43 -4.02 8.12 0.15
N LEU A 44 -3.88 6.80 0.29
CA LEU A 44 -4.82 5.83 -0.26
C LEU A 44 -6.24 6.01 0.30
N ILE A 45 -6.41 6.08 1.63
CA ILE A 45 -7.75 6.22 2.23
C ILE A 45 -8.38 7.58 1.89
N ASN A 46 -7.58 8.66 1.84
CA ASN A 46 -8.05 9.99 1.45
C ASN A 46 -8.51 10.05 -0.01
N ASN A 47 -8.00 9.17 -0.88
CA ASN A 47 -8.42 9.06 -2.27
C ASN A 47 -9.50 7.97 -2.51
N GLY A 48 -10.07 7.40 -1.45
CA GLY A 48 -11.20 6.47 -1.53
C GLY A 48 -10.83 5.01 -1.74
N ALA A 49 -9.57 4.62 -1.52
CA ALA A 49 -9.18 3.21 -1.49
C ALA A 49 -9.62 2.54 -0.19
N LYS A 50 -9.84 1.22 -0.23
CA LYS A 50 -10.07 0.37 0.95
C LYS A 50 -8.73 -0.17 1.44
N THR A 51 -8.05 0.64 2.26
CA THR A 51 -6.68 0.38 2.69
C THR A 51 -6.60 -0.58 3.87
N SER A 52 -5.67 -1.54 3.83
CA SER A 52 -5.25 -2.39 4.94
C SER A 52 -3.73 -2.32 5.11
N ILE A 53 -3.23 -2.45 6.34
CA ILE A 53 -1.79 -2.37 6.64
C ILE A 53 -1.32 -3.67 7.30
N VAL A 54 -0.24 -4.26 6.78
CA VAL A 54 0.48 -5.35 7.44
C VAL A 54 1.65 -4.79 8.21
N VAL A 55 1.62 -4.99 9.52
CA VAL A 55 2.67 -4.58 10.47
C VAL A 55 3.43 -5.81 10.91
N ARG A 56 4.74 -5.88 10.60
CA ARG A 56 5.61 -6.94 11.12
C ARG A 56 6.21 -6.57 12.48
N SER A 57 6.61 -5.31 12.61
CA SER A 57 7.24 -4.77 13.80
C SER A 57 6.72 -3.35 13.98
N PRO A 58 6.03 -3.03 15.08
CA PRO A 58 5.64 -1.65 15.34
C PRO A 58 6.90 -0.80 15.54
N GLU A 59 6.90 0.39 14.97
CA GLU A 59 7.91 1.41 15.29
C GLU A 59 7.42 2.15 16.55
N TYR A 60 8.31 2.31 17.52
CA TYR A 60 8.07 3.01 18.80
C TYR A 60 8.89 4.29 18.86
#